data_AF-A0A438WII1-F1
#
_entry.id   AF-A0A438WII1-F1
#
_cell.length_a   1.000
_cell.length_b   1.000
_cell.length_c   1.000
_cell.angle_alpha   90.00
_cell.angle_beta   90.00
_cell.angle_gamma   90.00
#
_symmetry.space_group_name_H-M   'P 1'
#
loop_
_entity.id
_entity.type
_entity.pdbx_description
1 polymer ?
#
loop_
_entity_poly.entity_id
_entity_poly.type
_entity_poly.pdbx_seq_one_letter_code
_entity_poly.pdbx_strand_id
1 'polypeptide(L)'
;HKACFKCKMSFEELEPLSFSFNSPKGACESCLGLGTKFSLDISKILDPNTPLNQGAIKVIFGYNRSYYAQMFEGFCEYNGIDTALCFNELNKEQQDALLYGNGTEISFHFKNSPLKRPWKGIIQIAYDMFKEQKDLSDYMSEKTCSSCEGHRLKASSLSV
;
A
#
# COMPACT_ATOMS: atom_id res chain seq x y z
N HIS A 1 -3.35 17.96 -37.82
CA HIS A 1 -2.82 17.16 -36.69
C HIS A 1 -2.24 18.09 -35.64
N LYS A 2 -2.74 18.02 -34.39
CA LYS A 2 -2.12 18.69 -33.26
C LYS A 2 -0.97 17.81 -32.78
N ALA A 3 0.27 18.24 -32.97
CA ALA A 3 1.44 17.45 -32.60
C ALA A 3 2.62 18.35 -32.18
N CYS A 4 3.40 17.88 -31.22
CA CYS A 4 4.62 18.51 -30.75
C CYS A 4 5.76 18.22 -31.74
N PHE A 5 6.26 19.22 -32.48
CA PHE A 5 7.34 19.01 -33.46
C PHE A 5 8.68 18.59 -32.84
N LYS A 6 8.93 18.98 -31.58
CA LYS A 6 10.14 18.66 -30.81
C LYS A 6 10.14 17.23 -30.27
N CYS A 7 9.00 16.79 -29.73
CA CYS A 7 8.86 15.53 -29.00
C CYS A 7 8.03 14.47 -29.74
N LYS A 8 7.52 14.80 -30.94
CA LYS A 8 6.73 13.94 -31.83
C LYS A 8 5.46 13.31 -31.22
N MET A 9 5.01 13.82 -30.08
CA MET A 9 3.74 13.43 -29.46
C MET A 9 2.55 14.05 -30.22
N SER A 10 1.53 13.24 -30.51
CA SER A 10 0.25 13.70 -31.05
C SER A 10 -0.77 13.92 -29.93
N PHE A 11 -1.54 15.00 -30.02
CA PHE A 11 -2.61 15.30 -29.09
C PHE A 11 -3.94 14.82 -29.66
N GLU A 12 -4.81 14.32 -28.79
CA GLU A 12 -6.21 14.04 -29.13
C GLU A 12 -6.95 15.32 -29.52
N GLU A 13 -8.06 15.15 -30.23
CA GLU A 13 -8.91 16.27 -30.62
C GLU A 13 -9.51 16.93 -29.37
N LEU A 14 -9.48 18.27 -29.32
CA LEU A 14 -9.98 19.02 -28.17
C LEU A 14 -11.50 19.10 -28.26
N GLU A 15 -12.17 18.27 -27.48
CA GLU A 15 -13.61 18.32 -27.30
C GLU A 15 -13.94 18.85 -25.89
N PRO A 16 -15.08 19.52 -25.68
CA PRO A 16 -15.52 19.94 -24.34
C PRO A 16 -15.51 18.79 -23.31
N LEU A 17 -15.83 17.58 -23.75
CA LEU A 17 -15.82 16.37 -22.91
C LEU A 17 -14.42 15.99 -22.42
N SER A 18 -13.37 16.35 -23.15
CA SER A 18 -11.99 16.11 -22.76
C SER A 18 -11.59 16.93 -21.52
N PHE A 19 -12.36 17.96 -21.15
CA PHE A 19 -12.14 18.75 -19.93
C PHE A 19 -13.11 18.41 -18.79
N SER A 20 -13.97 17.40 -18.99
CA SER A 20 -14.91 16.96 -17.98
C SER A 20 -14.36 15.76 -17.22
N PHE A 21 -14.15 15.91 -15.90
CA PHE A 21 -13.79 14.79 -15.02
C PHE A 21 -14.96 13.81 -14.82
N ASN A 22 -16.17 14.16 -15.24
CA ASN A 22 -17.32 13.25 -15.26
C ASN A 22 -17.40 12.44 -16.56
N SER A 23 -16.52 12.71 -17.53
CA SER A 23 -16.43 11.95 -18.78
C SER A 23 -15.18 11.07 -18.77
N PRO A 24 -15.26 9.81 -19.22
CA PRO A 24 -14.07 8.97 -19.43
C PRO A 24 -13.03 9.61 -20.37
N LYS A 25 -13.44 10.54 -21.25
CA LYS A 25 -12.53 11.27 -22.14
C LYS A 25 -11.61 12.22 -21.35
N GLY A 26 -12.11 12.90 -20.33
CA GLY A 26 -11.34 13.87 -19.55
C GLY A 26 -10.84 13.36 -18.20
N ALA A 27 -11.51 12.37 -17.61
CA ALA A 27 -11.23 11.87 -16.27
C ALA A 27 -9.85 11.20 -16.16
N CYS A 28 -9.14 11.48 -15.07
CA CYS A 28 -7.94 10.75 -14.70
C CYS A 28 -8.27 9.27 -14.56
N GLU A 29 -7.62 8.41 -15.35
CA GLU A 29 -7.88 6.97 -15.40
C GLU A 29 -7.52 6.28 -14.08
N SER A 30 -6.54 6.82 -13.36
CA SER A 30 -6.08 6.26 -12.10
C SER A 30 -7.11 6.39 -10.99
N CYS A 31 -7.83 7.51 -10.89
CA CYS A 31 -8.84 7.75 -9.84
C CYS A 31 -10.27 7.90 -10.40
N LEU A 32 -10.46 7.62 -11.69
CA LEU A 32 -11.75 7.74 -12.39
C LEU A 32 -12.45 9.09 -12.17
N GLY A 33 -11.68 10.18 -12.18
CA GLY A 33 -12.24 11.53 -11.99
C GLY A 33 -12.61 11.90 -10.55
N LEU A 34 -12.27 11.09 -9.55
CA LEU A 34 -12.47 11.43 -8.13
C LEU A 34 -11.48 12.47 -7.62
N GLY A 35 -10.22 12.42 -8.10
CA GLY A 35 -9.11 13.24 -7.58
C GLY A 35 -8.40 12.61 -6.39
N THR A 36 -9.00 11.59 -5.79
CA THR A 36 -8.49 10.88 -4.63
C THR A 36 -8.61 9.37 -4.82
N LYS A 37 -7.88 8.62 -4.01
CA LYS A 37 -7.96 7.15 -3.91
C LYS A 37 -8.00 6.77 -2.44
N PHE A 38 -8.83 5.79 -2.12
CA PHE A 38 -8.75 5.13 -0.83
C PHE A 38 -7.56 4.16 -0.85
N SER A 39 -6.70 4.29 0.16
CA SER A 39 -5.57 3.37 0.38
C SER A 39 -5.51 2.99 1.85
N LEU A 40 -4.91 1.84 2.17
CA LEU A 40 -4.67 1.49 3.55
C LEU A 40 -3.83 2.57 4.23
N ASP A 41 -4.29 2.97 5.41
CA ASP A 41 -3.60 3.92 6.25
C ASP A 41 -2.69 3.17 7.21
N ILE A 42 -1.38 3.26 6.95
CA ILE A 42 -0.36 2.59 7.76
C ILE A 42 -0.47 3.02 9.22
N SER A 43 -0.83 4.29 9.50
CA SER A 43 -0.95 4.80 10.87
C SER A 43 -2.08 4.15 11.67
N LYS A 44 -3.09 3.57 11.00
CA LYS A 44 -4.19 2.83 11.63
C LYS A 44 -3.85 1.35 11.88
N ILE A 45 -2.74 0.87 11.33
CA ILE A 45 -2.34 -0.54 11.33
C ILE A 45 -1.08 -0.76 12.16
N LEU A 46 -0.15 0.20 12.10
CA LEU A 46 1.15 0.17 12.72
C LEU A 46 1.35 1.46 13.54
N ASP A 47 1.63 1.29 14.82
CA ASP A 47 2.14 2.37 15.68
C ASP A 47 3.67 2.35 15.65
N PRO A 48 4.31 3.40 15.11
CA PRO A 48 5.74 3.37 14.88
C PRO A 48 6.58 3.63 16.13
N ASN A 49 5.95 4.03 17.25
CA ASN A 49 6.63 4.35 18.51
C ASN A 49 6.45 3.29 19.59
N THR A 50 5.70 2.22 19.29
CA THR A 50 5.55 1.07 20.17
C THR A 50 6.55 -0.01 19.74
N PRO A 51 7.20 -0.71 20.68
CA PRO A 51 8.05 -1.86 20.36
C PRO A 51 7.30 -2.93 19.57
N LEU A 52 7.97 -3.53 18.58
CA LEU A 52 7.33 -4.48 17.68
C LEU A 52 6.71 -5.67 18.41
N ASN A 53 7.36 -6.16 19.48
CA ASN A 53 6.86 -7.25 20.33
C ASN A 53 5.75 -6.83 21.31
N GLN A 54 5.49 -5.53 21.48
CA GLN A 54 4.46 -5.00 22.40
C GLN A 54 3.14 -4.65 21.70
N GLY A 55 2.93 -5.14 20.48
CA GLY A 55 1.66 -4.94 19.77
C GLY A 55 1.64 -3.72 18.86
N ALA A 56 2.81 -3.24 18.41
CA ALA A 56 2.91 -2.17 17.44
C ALA A 56 2.12 -2.42 16.15
N ILE A 57 1.93 -3.70 15.77
CA ILE A 57 1.28 -4.09 14.51
C ILE A 57 -0.04 -4.80 14.79
N LYS A 58 -1.16 -4.12 14.51
CA LYS A 58 -2.51 -4.59 14.85
C LYS A 58 -2.87 -5.93 14.20
N VAL A 59 -2.47 -6.16 12.95
CA VAL A 59 -2.81 -7.39 12.21
C VAL A 59 -2.03 -8.62 12.66
N ILE A 60 -0.87 -8.41 13.28
CA ILE A 60 -0.05 -9.48 13.84
C ILE A 60 -0.54 -9.84 15.25
N PHE A 61 -0.83 -8.84 16.08
CA PHE A 61 -1.14 -9.05 17.50
C PHE A 61 -2.62 -8.97 17.89
N GLY A 62 -3.52 -8.56 16.99
CA GLY A 62 -4.93 -8.31 17.28
C GLY A 62 -5.87 -9.46 16.95
N TYR A 63 -5.89 -9.94 15.70
CA TYR A 63 -7.00 -10.74 15.17
C TYR A 63 -6.73 -12.26 15.10
N ASN A 64 -5.47 -12.69 14.99
CA ASN A 64 -5.11 -14.11 14.94
C ASN A 64 -3.66 -14.34 15.38
N ARG A 65 -3.39 -14.11 16.67
CA ARG A 65 -2.04 -14.06 17.24
C ARG A 65 -1.17 -15.26 16.86
N SER A 66 -1.72 -16.47 16.79
CA SER A 66 -0.86 -17.67 16.71
C SER A 66 -0.10 -17.82 15.39
N TYR A 67 -0.77 -17.67 14.24
CA TYR A 67 -0.13 -17.91 12.93
C TYR A 67 0.73 -16.71 12.49
N TYR A 68 0.15 -15.51 12.50
CA TYR A 68 0.83 -14.33 11.99
C TYR A 68 1.95 -13.85 12.93
N ALA A 69 1.84 -14.04 14.24
CA ALA A 69 2.96 -13.74 15.15
C ALA A 69 4.13 -14.69 14.92
N GLN A 70 3.89 -15.99 14.76
CA GLN A 70 4.98 -16.94 14.47
C GLN A 70 5.64 -16.67 13.10
N MET A 71 4.85 -16.31 12.10
CA MET A 71 5.38 -15.88 10.80
C MET A 71 6.19 -14.58 10.91
N PHE A 72 5.75 -13.62 11.74
CA PHE A 72 6.44 -12.36 12.00
C PHE A 72 7.74 -12.56 12.81
N GLU A 73 7.75 -13.45 13.79
CA GLU A 73 8.96 -13.83 14.53
C GLU A 73 9.99 -14.42 13.57
N GLY A 74 9.59 -15.39 12.72
CA GLY A 74 10.48 -15.93 11.69
C GLY A 74 10.98 -14.87 10.70
N PHE A 75 10.16 -13.87 10.36
CA PHE A 75 10.59 -12.74 9.53
C PHE A 75 11.69 -11.94 10.23
N CYS A 76 11.49 -11.62 11.51
CA CYS A 76 12.44 -10.84 12.28
C CYS A 76 13.76 -11.58 12.46
N GLU A 77 13.71 -12.89 12.77
CA GLU A 77 14.90 -13.74 12.86
C GLU A 77 15.67 -13.78 11.53
N TYR A 78 14.98 -13.98 10.41
CA TYR A 78 15.61 -14.03 9.08
C TYR A 78 16.30 -12.71 8.70
N ASN A 79 15.70 -11.57 9.05
CA ASN A 79 16.21 -10.25 8.71
C ASN A 79 17.06 -9.61 9.82
N GLY A 80 17.34 -10.33 10.91
CA GLY A 80 18.10 -9.81 12.06
C GLY A 80 17.46 -8.58 12.70
N ILE A 81 16.13 -8.53 12.74
CA ILE A 81 15.36 -7.42 13.34
C ILE A 81 15.14 -7.73 14.83
N ASP A 82 15.60 -6.83 15.69
CA ASP A 82 15.27 -6.88 17.12
C ASP A 82 13.82 -6.42 17.34
N THR A 83 13.01 -7.31 17.90
CA THR A 83 11.58 -7.04 18.14
C THR A 83 11.33 -6.12 19.35
N ALA A 84 12.35 -5.87 20.17
CA ALA A 84 12.28 -4.87 21.24
C ALA A 84 12.39 -3.43 20.72
N LEU A 85 12.86 -3.25 19.48
CA LEU A 85 12.90 -1.95 18.82
C LEU A 85 11.52 -1.53 18.32
N CYS A 86 11.33 -0.23 18.21
CA CYS A 86 10.20 0.39 17.54
C CYS A 86 10.44 0.44 16.02
N PHE A 87 9.37 0.56 15.24
CA PHE A 87 9.48 0.64 13.78
C PHE A 87 10.40 1.79 13.31
N ASN A 88 10.31 2.96 13.96
CA ASN A 88 11.13 4.13 13.62
C ASN A 88 12.62 3.95 13.88
N GLU A 89 13.00 2.96 14.71
CA GLU A 89 14.40 2.66 15.04
C GLU A 89 15.03 1.70 14.02
N LEU A 90 14.21 1.03 13.20
CA LEU A 90 14.70 0.18 12.12
C LEU A 90 15.30 1.00 10.99
N ASN A 91 16.27 0.42 10.28
CA ASN A 91 16.78 1.04 9.06
C ASN A 91 15.71 1.00 7.93
N LYS A 92 15.89 1.83 6.90
CA LYS A 92 14.90 1.97 5.82
C LYS A 92 14.64 0.65 5.08
N GLU A 93 15.67 -0.17 4.86
CA GLU A 93 15.51 -1.45 4.18
C GLU A 93 14.66 -2.44 5.00
N GLN A 94 14.87 -2.48 6.32
CA GLN A 94 14.07 -3.28 7.25
C GLN A 94 12.64 -2.77 7.33
N GLN A 95 12.44 -1.45 7.37
CA GLN A 95 11.11 -0.83 7.33
C GLN A 95 10.36 -1.21 6.05
N ASP A 96 11.01 -1.07 4.89
CA ASP A 96 10.42 -1.38 3.59
C ASP A 96 10.12 -2.88 3.46
N ALA A 97 11.05 -3.75 3.86
CA ALA A 97 10.85 -5.20 3.86
C ALA A 97 9.70 -5.61 4.79
N LEU A 98 9.56 -4.96 5.95
CA LEU A 98 8.49 -5.23 6.89
C LEU A 98 7.11 -4.81 6.31
N LEU A 99 7.03 -3.62 5.71
CA LEU A 99 5.77 -3.07 5.20
C LEU A 99 5.31 -3.70 3.89
N TYR A 100 6.21 -3.82 2.93
CA TYR A 100 5.89 -4.18 1.53
C TYR A 100 6.29 -5.61 1.17
N GLY A 101 7.10 -6.25 2.00
CA GLY A 101 7.71 -7.51 1.66
C GLY A 101 8.90 -7.34 0.70
N ASN A 102 9.72 -8.38 0.65
CA ASN A 102 10.92 -8.47 -0.19
C ASN A 102 10.99 -9.82 -0.92
N GLY A 103 9.89 -10.57 -0.96
CA GLY A 103 9.81 -11.87 -1.63
C GLY A 103 10.57 -13.01 -0.92
N THR A 104 11.11 -12.78 0.28
CA THR A 104 11.82 -13.82 1.03
C THR A 104 10.85 -14.86 1.58
N GLU A 105 11.20 -16.14 1.43
CA GLU A 105 10.50 -17.22 2.12
C GLU A 105 10.97 -17.32 3.56
N ILE A 106 10.03 -17.17 4.49
CA ILE A 106 10.28 -17.33 5.91
C ILE A 106 9.92 -18.74 6.32
N SER A 107 10.80 -19.35 7.10
CA SER A 107 10.53 -20.60 7.80
C SER A 107 10.05 -20.30 9.22
N PHE A 108 8.91 -20.86 9.63
CA PHE A 108 8.39 -20.72 10.98
C PHE A 108 7.61 -21.98 11.38
N HIS A 109 7.46 -22.22 12.67
CA HIS A 109 6.69 -23.36 13.18
C HIS A 109 5.28 -22.92 13.53
N PHE A 110 4.27 -23.61 13.00
CA PHE A 110 2.86 -23.44 13.39
C PHE A 110 2.26 -24.76 13.85
N LYS A 111 1.74 -24.80 15.08
CA LYS A 111 1.19 -26.02 15.71
C LYS A 111 2.15 -27.23 15.59
N ASN A 112 3.43 -27.01 15.87
CA ASN A 112 4.54 -27.99 15.75
C ASN A 112 4.88 -28.46 14.32
N SER A 113 4.24 -27.91 13.29
CA SER A 113 4.59 -28.20 11.90
C SER A 113 5.48 -27.08 11.34
N PRO A 114 6.66 -27.39 10.77
CA PRO A 114 7.46 -26.40 10.06
C PRO A 114 6.72 -25.99 8.77
N LEU A 115 6.59 -24.68 8.56
CA LEU A 115 6.00 -24.09 7.37
C LEU A 115 7.02 -23.14 6.72
N LYS A 116 6.94 -23.05 5.39
CA LYS A 116 7.64 -22.03 4.60
C LYS A 116 6.63 -21.23 3.82
N ARG A 117 6.65 -19.90 3.99
CA ARG A 117 5.76 -18.99 3.27
C ARG A 117 6.49 -17.70 2.89
N PRO A 118 6.14 -17.09 1.75
CA PRO A 118 6.69 -15.79 1.38
C PRO A 118 6.16 -14.70 2.32
N TRP A 119 7.04 -13.80 2.75
CA TRP A 119 6.64 -12.58 3.44
C TRP A 119 6.01 -11.60 2.45
N LYS A 120 4.69 -11.40 2.57
CA LYS A 120 3.95 -10.45 1.71
C LYS A 120 4.04 -9.00 2.17
N GLY A 121 4.57 -8.74 3.37
CA GLY A 121 4.53 -7.44 4.02
C GLY A 121 3.23 -7.18 4.79
N ILE A 122 3.31 -6.33 5.82
CA ILE A 122 2.18 -5.97 6.69
C ILE A 122 1.02 -5.39 5.89
N ILE A 123 1.28 -4.56 4.88
CA ILE A 123 0.22 -3.87 4.13
C ILE A 123 -0.63 -4.87 3.37
N GLN A 124 -0.01 -5.84 2.69
CA GLN A 124 -0.75 -6.85 1.94
C GLN A 124 -1.49 -7.81 2.89
N ILE A 125 -0.87 -8.21 4.00
CA ILE A 125 -1.52 -9.05 5.02
C ILE A 125 -2.75 -8.34 5.59
N ALA A 126 -2.64 -7.05 5.91
CA ALA A 126 -3.73 -6.24 6.41
C ALA A 126 -4.86 -6.10 5.39
N TYR A 127 -4.51 -5.86 4.11
CA TYR A 127 -5.50 -5.77 3.04
C TYR A 127 -6.29 -7.07 2.89
N ASP A 128 -5.60 -8.21 2.79
CA ASP A 128 -6.22 -9.52 2.63
C ASP A 128 -7.16 -9.80 3.83
N MET A 129 -6.72 -9.52 5.06
CA MET A 129 -7.48 -9.74 6.29
C MET A 129 -8.73 -8.85 6.40
N PHE A 130 -8.60 -7.54 6.22
CA PHE A 130 -9.72 -6.62 6.38
C PHE A 130 -10.73 -6.73 5.23
N LYS A 131 -10.26 -7.10 4.04
CA LYS A 131 -11.15 -7.39 2.91
C LYS A 131 -12.06 -8.58 3.22
N GLU A 132 -11.53 -9.64 3.83
CA GLU A 132 -12.31 -10.81 4.23
C GLU A 132 -13.30 -10.49 5.36
N GLN A 133 -12.90 -9.65 6.32
CA GLN A 133 -13.72 -9.29 7.49
C GLN A 133 -14.72 -8.16 7.23
N LYS A 134 -14.68 -7.51 6.07
CA LYS A 134 -15.51 -6.35 5.68
C LYS A 134 -15.27 -5.06 6.50
N ASP A 135 -14.18 -4.99 7.25
CA ASP A 135 -13.80 -3.81 8.04
C ASP A 135 -12.83 -2.87 7.29
N LEU A 136 -12.58 -3.13 6.00
CA LEU A 136 -11.56 -2.44 5.21
C LEU A 136 -11.72 -0.90 5.23
N SER A 137 -12.95 -0.38 5.24
CA SER A 137 -13.23 1.06 5.26
C SER A 137 -12.61 1.76 6.46
N ASP A 138 -12.58 1.11 7.63
CA ASP A 138 -12.13 1.73 8.88
C ASP A 138 -10.61 1.96 8.87
N TYR A 139 -9.89 1.12 8.11
CA TYR A 139 -8.43 1.16 7.96
C TYR A 139 -7.97 1.86 6.68
N MET A 140 -8.90 2.35 5.86
CA MET A 140 -8.56 3.16 4.71
C MET A 140 -8.58 4.64 5.07
N SER A 141 -7.76 5.39 4.35
CA SER A 141 -7.80 6.85 4.32
C SER A 141 -7.75 7.32 2.88
N GLU A 142 -8.45 8.42 2.65
CA GLU A 142 -8.44 9.09 1.35
C GLU A 142 -7.08 9.75 1.14
N LYS A 143 -6.44 9.45 0.01
CA LYS A 143 -5.19 10.09 -0.42
C LYS A 143 -5.40 10.76 -1.76
N THR A 144 -4.78 11.93 -1.92
CA THR A 144 -4.71 12.62 -3.21
C THR A 144 -4.17 11.68 -4.27
N CYS A 145 -4.83 11.62 -5.43
CA CYS A 145 -4.38 10.77 -6.52
C CYS A 145 -3.02 11.28 -7.04
N SER A 146 -1.98 10.46 -6.95
CA SER A 146 -0.63 10.82 -7.43
C SER A 146 -0.56 11.10 -8.93
N SER A 147 -1.43 10.48 -9.74
CA SER A 147 -1.40 10.62 -11.21
C SER A 147 -1.99 11.94 -11.72
N CYS A 148 -2.93 12.55 -11.00
CA CYS A 148 -3.53 13.84 -11.38
C CYS A 148 -3.37 14.91 -10.30
N GLU A 149 -2.69 14.61 -9.20
CA GLU A 149 -2.44 15.51 -8.07
C GLU A 149 -3.72 16.15 -7.50
N GLY A 150 -4.86 15.46 -7.61
CA GLY A 150 -6.15 15.98 -7.18
C GLY A 150 -6.91 16.77 -8.24
N HIS A 151 -6.33 17.03 -9.42
CA HIS A 151 -6.98 17.76 -10.50
C HIS A 151 -8.03 16.96 -11.27
N ARG A 152 -8.18 15.66 -10.97
CA ARG A 152 -9.26 14.77 -11.48
C ARG A 152 -9.22 14.48 -12.98
N LEU A 153 -8.33 15.13 -13.74
CA LEU A 153 -8.27 15.08 -15.19
C LEU A 153 -7.04 14.30 -15.69
N LYS A 154 -7.07 13.88 -16.96
CA LYS A 154 -5.89 13.34 -17.65
C LYS A 154 -4.84 14.42 -17.84
N ALA A 155 -3.57 14.03 -17.92
CA ALA A 155 -2.46 14.95 -18.17
C ALA A 155 -2.65 15.74 -19.48
N SER A 156 -3.17 15.09 -20.53
CA SER A 156 -3.49 15.75 -21.82
C SER A 156 -4.54 16.85 -21.66
N SER A 157 -5.57 16.62 -20.84
CA SER A 157 -6.63 17.59 -20.53
C SER A 157 -6.16 18.76 -19.68
N LEU A 158 -5.12 18.57 -18.86
CA LEU A 158 -4.50 19.60 -18.03
C LEU A 158 -3.46 20.45 -18.78
N SER A 159 -3.02 20.01 -19.96
CA SER A 159 -1.92 20.61 -20.71
C SER A 159 -2.39 21.46 -21.90
N VAL A 160 -3.63 21.94 -21.86
CA VAL A 160 -4.24 22.79 -22.91
C VAL A 160 -4.05 24.27 -22.58
#